data_AF-A0A4Q5T2T5-F1
#
_entry.id   AF-A0A4Q5T2T5-F1
#
_cell.length_a   1.000
_cell.length_b   1.000
_cell.length_c   1.000
_cell.angle_alpha   90.00
_cell.angle_beta   90.00
_cell.angle_gamma   90.00
#
_symmetry.space_group_name_H-M   'P 1'
#
loop_
_entity.id
_entity.type
_entity.pdbx_description
1 polymer ?
#
loop_
_entity_poly.entity_id
_entity_poly.type
_entity_poly.pdbx_seq_one_letter_code
_entity_poly.pdbx_strand_id
1 'polypeptide(L)'
;AMQYHPDRNPGDKASEEKFKEAAEAYEVLNDADKKAQYDRFGHNAFSGPRGGGGHGGAGMNMDDIFSQFGDIFGDDAFGSFFGGGGGRRSSGSRGRGTRGSNLRVKLKLNFEEIAKGASKTIKVKKHIKCTTCQGSGAKDKNSVQTCTGCGGSGQVRKVQNTFLGQMQTVTTCPTCNGEGTTVTAKCTACKGEGRVYGEETVTIDIPAGVQEGMQLSIGGKGNAGERGGSPGDLIVLIEEEPHAQLHRDGLNVAYDLHISFPDAVFGTQVEVPTIDGRAKIKIPAGTQSGKIFRLKGKGFPQVNGYEKGDQLIQVNIWTPQHVSSEEKDILEKMQGSPNFEPKPEKNEKSFFDKVREMFN
;
A
#
# COMPACT_ATOMS: atom_id res chain seq x y z
N ALA A 1 29.41 2.21 3.74
CA ALA A 1 30.72 2.30 4.42
C ALA A 1 31.47 0.96 4.48
N MET A 2 30.89 -0.13 5.00
CA MET A 2 31.59 -1.45 5.12
C MET A 2 32.17 -2.07 3.83
N GLN A 3 31.76 -1.63 2.63
CA GLN A 3 32.31 -2.11 1.37
C GLN A 3 33.68 -1.48 1.04
N TYR A 4 33.90 -0.23 1.44
CA TYR A 4 35.13 0.53 1.19
C TYR A 4 35.98 0.68 2.46
N HIS A 5 35.72 -0.15 3.47
CA HIS A 5 36.46 -0.11 4.74
C HIS A 5 37.94 -0.46 4.49
N PRO A 6 38.90 0.27 5.07
CA PRO A 6 40.32 0.03 4.84
C PRO A 6 40.79 -1.37 5.28
N ASP A 7 40.21 -1.95 6.33
CA ASP A 7 40.51 -3.34 6.73
C ASP A 7 40.12 -4.39 5.69
N ARG A 8 39.14 -4.10 4.83
CA ARG A 8 38.73 -5.00 3.74
C ARG A 8 39.45 -4.71 2.42
N ASN A 9 40.04 -3.51 2.28
CA ASN A 9 40.74 -3.07 1.09
C ASN A 9 42.10 -2.43 1.46
N PRO A 10 43.04 -3.19 2.06
CA PRO A 10 44.31 -2.64 2.50
C PRO A 10 45.14 -2.16 1.31
N GLY A 11 45.55 -0.89 1.33
CA GLY A 11 46.43 -0.28 0.32
C GLY A 11 45.74 0.23 -0.95
N ASP A 12 44.40 0.15 -1.05
CA ASP A 12 43.65 0.71 -2.18
C ASP A 12 43.23 2.17 -1.94
N LYS A 13 43.97 3.10 -2.56
CA LYS A 13 43.71 4.54 -2.47
C LYS A 13 42.33 4.95 -2.99
N ALA A 14 41.78 4.21 -3.96
CA ALA A 14 40.46 4.54 -4.52
C ALA A 14 39.33 4.18 -3.54
N SER A 15 39.50 3.11 -2.78
CA SER A 15 38.57 2.74 -1.70
C SER A 15 38.67 3.72 -0.52
N GLU A 16 39.87 4.21 -0.21
CA GLU A 16 40.10 5.22 0.82
C GLU A 16 39.38 6.55 0.49
N GLU A 17 39.47 7.04 -0.75
CA GLU A 17 38.78 8.25 -1.19
C GLU A 17 37.25 8.11 -1.11
N LYS A 18 36.70 6.98 -1.56
CA LYS A 18 35.26 6.70 -1.47
C LYS A 18 34.78 6.54 -0.04
N PHE A 19 35.63 6.06 0.86
CA PHE A 19 35.32 5.96 2.28
C PHE A 19 35.26 7.34 2.93
N LYS A 20 36.21 8.24 2.62
CA LYS A 20 36.21 9.64 3.06
C LYS A 20 34.95 10.37 2.62
N GLU A 21 34.61 10.27 1.34
CA GLU A 21 33.40 10.90 0.79
C GLU A 21 32.13 10.38 1.48
N ALA A 22 32.04 9.07 1.74
CA ALA A 22 30.90 8.48 2.43
C ALA A 22 30.80 8.92 3.91
N ALA A 23 31.94 9.14 4.59
CA ALA A 23 31.98 9.60 5.98
C ALA A 23 31.54 11.06 6.08
N GLU A 24 32.02 11.93 5.19
CA GLU A 24 31.61 13.33 5.11
C GLU A 24 30.11 13.47 4.82
N ALA A 25 29.59 12.67 3.88
CA ALA A 25 28.17 12.63 3.58
C ALA A 25 27.33 12.17 4.80
N TYR A 26 27.81 11.18 5.56
CA TYR A 26 27.11 10.72 6.76
C TYR A 26 27.07 11.79 7.85
N GLU A 27 28.16 12.54 8.07
CA GLU A 27 28.20 13.60 9.08
C GLU A 27 27.16 14.70 8.81
N VAL A 28 26.97 15.06 7.55
CA VAL A 28 25.97 16.05 7.15
C VAL A 28 24.55 15.49 7.20
N LEU A 29 24.35 14.23 6.78
CA LEU A 29 23.02 13.63 6.67
C LEU A 29 22.47 13.06 7.98
N ASN A 30 23.33 12.73 8.95
CA ASN A 30 22.93 12.18 10.24
C ASN A 30 22.40 13.26 11.21
N ASP A 31 22.79 14.52 11.02
CA ASP A 31 22.30 15.66 11.78
C ASP A 31 21.20 16.41 10.99
N ALA A 32 20.02 16.54 11.60
CA ALA A 32 18.86 17.14 10.95
C ALA A 32 19.06 18.62 10.59
N ASP A 33 19.84 19.36 11.38
CA ASP A 33 20.13 20.77 11.15
C ASP A 33 21.20 20.96 10.07
N LYS A 34 22.28 20.14 10.09
CA LYS A 34 23.30 20.14 9.02
C LYS A 34 22.71 19.72 7.68
N LYS A 35 21.85 18.69 7.66
CA LYS A 35 21.12 18.27 6.45
C LYS A 35 20.24 19.41 5.92
N ALA A 36 19.46 20.06 6.79
CA ALA A 36 18.62 21.17 6.38
C ALA A 36 19.41 22.39 5.87
N GLN A 37 20.62 22.62 6.36
CA GLN A 37 21.51 23.67 5.82
C GLN A 37 22.08 23.29 4.45
N TYR A 38 22.52 22.04 4.28
CA TYR A 38 22.97 21.51 2.99
C TYR A 38 21.86 21.53 1.93
N ASP A 39 20.65 21.10 2.29
CA ASP A 39 19.48 21.11 1.39
C ASP A 39 19.11 22.52 0.91
N ARG A 40 19.44 23.56 1.71
CA ARG A 40 19.14 24.98 1.39
C ARG A 40 20.23 25.69 0.61
N PHE A 41 21.49 25.38 0.89
CA PHE A 41 22.63 26.16 0.36
C PHE A 41 23.63 25.30 -0.45
N GLY A 42 23.36 24.00 -0.62
CA GLY A 42 24.24 23.05 -1.28
C GLY A 42 25.60 22.94 -0.60
N HIS A 43 26.62 22.55 -1.36
CA HIS A 43 28.02 22.49 -0.88
C HIS A 43 28.55 23.84 -0.35
N ASN A 44 27.90 24.97 -0.69
CA ASN A 44 28.30 26.28 -0.19
C ASN A 44 27.85 26.55 1.25
N ALA A 45 26.99 25.70 1.83
CA ALA A 45 26.48 25.80 3.20
C ALA A 45 27.59 25.92 4.25
N PHE A 46 28.76 25.35 3.97
CA PHE A 46 29.89 25.25 4.90
C PHE A 46 31.14 26.04 4.43
N SER A 47 31.01 26.89 3.40
CA SER A 47 32.13 27.56 2.73
C SER A 47 32.37 29.03 3.14
N GLY A 48 31.64 29.55 4.13
CA GLY A 48 31.63 30.98 4.48
C GLY A 48 32.18 31.31 5.88
N PRO A 49 32.90 32.45 6.08
CA PRO A 49 33.46 32.85 7.38
C PRO A 49 32.42 33.40 8.38
N ARG A 50 31.13 33.08 8.22
CA ARG A 50 30.03 33.74 8.94
C ARG A 50 28.97 32.80 9.53
N GLY A 51 29.29 31.52 9.73
CA GLY A 51 28.50 30.58 10.53
C GLY A 51 29.20 30.30 11.85
N GLY A 52 28.75 30.95 12.93
CA GLY A 52 29.30 30.75 14.27
C GLY A 52 28.94 29.38 14.83
N GLY A 53 29.94 28.72 15.41
CA GLY A 53 29.78 27.62 16.36
C GLY A 53 30.20 26.23 15.85
N GLY A 54 31.48 25.90 16.01
CA GLY A 54 31.94 24.53 16.24
C GLY A 54 32.49 23.76 15.03
N HIS A 55 33.82 23.79 14.89
CA HIS A 55 34.69 22.82 14.20
C HIS A 55 34.48 22.57 12.70
N GLY A 56 34.78 23.60 11.91
CA GLY A 56 35.10 23.42 10.48
C GLY A 56 36.56 23.03 10.26
N GLY A 57 36.76 21.91 9.56
CA GLY A 57 37.60 21.86 8.36
C GLY A 57 39.11 22.08 8.46
N ALA A 58 39.73 21.86 9.61
CA ALA A 58 41.19 21.87 9.74
C ALA A 58 41.68 20.57 10.39
N GLY A 59 42.11 19.62 9.54
CA GLY A 59 42.91 18.47 9.96
C GLY A 59 42.18 17.41 10.77
N MET A 60 41.19 16.73 10.17
CA MET A 60 40.79 15.40 10.66
C MET A 60 41.94 14.43 10.34
N ASN A 61 42.74 14.07 11.35
CA ASN A 61 43.76 13.03 11.20
C ASN A 61 43.07 11.69 10.94
N MET A 62 43.75 10.80 10.20
CA MET A 62 43.24 9.46 9.87
C MET A 62 42.81 8.70 11.13
N ASP A 63 43.49 8.94 12.26
CA ASP A 63 43.20 8.34 13.55
C ASP A 63 41.89 8.85 14.21
N ASP A 64 41.45 10.08 13.93
CA ASP A 64 40.20 10.65 14.48
C ASP A 64 38.96 10.17 13.71
N ILE A 65 39.08 9.99 12.39
CA ILE A 65 38.01 9.39 11.57
C ILE A 65 37.86 7.91 11.90
N PHE A 66 38.95 7.19 12.13
CA PHE A 66 38.91 5.78 12.52
C PHE A 66 38.45 5.57 13.96
N SER A 67 38.77 6.46 14.89
CA SER A 67 38.27 6.35 16.28
C SER A 67 36.76 6.66 16.35
N GLN A 68 36.29 7.68 15.62
CA GLN A 68 34.86 8.02 15.60
C GLN A 68 34.01 7.01 14.81
N PHE A 69 34.59 6.36 13.80
CA PHE A 69 33.95 5.25 13.08
C PHE A 69 34.12 3.90 13.81
N GLY A 70 35.21 3.73 14.55
CA GLY A 70 35.49 2.60 15.44
C GLY A 70 34.59 2.58 16.67
N ASP A 71 34.23 3.73 17.24
CA ASP A 71 33.23 3.82 18.31
C ASP A 71 31.80 3.52 17.82
N ILE A 72 31.55 3.64 16.51
CA ILE A 72 30.23 3.35 15.90
C ILE A 72 30.16 1.94 15.32
N PHE A 73 31.28 1.36 14.85
CA PHE A 73 31.32 0.07 14.14
C PHE A 73 32.32 -0.96 14.68
N GLY A 74 33.15 -0.60 15.67
CA GLY A 74 34.15 -1.45 16.32
C GLY A 74 33.69 -1.89 17.72
N ASP A 75 33.58 -3.20 17.87
CA ASP A 75 33.54 -4.08 19.07
C ASP A 75 32.74 -3.72 20.35
N ASP A 76 32.37 -2.46 20.62
CA ASP A 76 31.52 -2.09 21.76
C ASP A 76 30.11 -1.64 21.34
N ALA A 77 29.94 -1.10 20.12
CA ALA A 77 28.63 -0.74 19.60
C ALA A 77 27.83 -1.95 19.06
N PHE A 78 28.48 -2.98 18.51
CA PHE A 78 27.79 -4.20 18.05
C PHE A 78 27.63 -5.25 19.17
N GLY A 79 28.54 -5.25 20.16
CA GLY A 79 28.42 -6.02 21.38
C GLY A 79 27.31 -5.51 22.32
N SER A 80 27.11 -4.18 22.40
CA SER A 80 26.04 -3.59 23.21
C SER A 80 24.69 -3.45 22.48
N PHE A 81 24.66 -3.54 21.13
CA PHE A 81 23.41 -3.68 20.37
C PHE A 81 22.83 -5.10 20.44
N PHE A 82 23.66 -6.12 20.68
CA PHE A 82 23.24 -7.52 20.86
C PHE A 82 23.37 -8.06 22.29
N GLY A 83 23.89 -7.27 23.25
CA GLY A 83 24.21 -7.77 24.59
C GLY A 83 24.34 -6.71 25.68
N GLY A 84 23.24 -6.02 26.02
CA GLY A 84 23.00 -5.58 27.40
C GLY A 84 23.31 -4.11 27.76
N GLY A 85 22.22 -3.35 27.94
CA GLY A 85 22.13 -2.33 29.00
C GLY A 85 22.25 -0.87 28.56
N GLY A 86 21.11 -0.22 28.30
CA GLY A 86 21.10 1.23 28.09
C GLY A 86 19.77 1.84 27.64
N GLY A 87 18.77 1.02 27.31
CA GLY A 87 17.41 1.53 27.16
C GLY A 87 16.87 1.96 28.51
N ARG A 88 16.57 3.25 28.68
CA ARG A 88 15.56 3.74 29.62
C ARG A 88 14.28 2.94 29.36
N ARG A 89 14.13 1.80 30.05
CA ARG A 89 12.91 1.02 30.08
C ARG A 89 11.91 1.87 30.83
N SER A 90 11.23 2.73 30.09
CA SER A 90 9.96 3.29 30.52
C SER A 90 9.16 2.13 31.10
N SER A 91 8.93 2.16 32.41
CA SER A 91 8.04 1.28 33.14
C SER A 91 6.59 1.64 32.80
N GLY A 92 6.29 1.80 31.52
CA GLY A 92 5.01 2.22 30.97
C GLY A 92 4.39 1.03 30.25
N SER A 93 3.59 0.25 30.99
CA SER A 93 2.55 -0.62 30.45
C SER A 93 3.01 -1.65 29.40
N ARG A 94 3.57 -2.79 29.83
CA ARG A 94 3.56 -4.00 29.00
C ARG A 94 2.10 -4.28 28.65
N GLY A 95 1.79 -4.36 27.36
CA GLY A 95 0.44 -4.57 26.86
C GLY A 95 -0.24 -5.70 27.62
N ARG A 96 -1.37 -5.39 28.25
CA ARG A 96 -2.29 -6.41 28.78
C ARG A 96 -2.62 -7.34 27.62
N GLY A 97 -2.22 -8.61 27.67
CA GLY A 97 -2.70 -9.64 26.76
C GLY A 97 -2.17 -9.63 25.32
N THR A 98 -2.58 -10.66 24.56
CA THR A 98 -2.11 -10.94 23.19
C THR A 98 -2.87 -10.11 22.17
N ARG A 99 -2.16 -9.45 21.24
CA ARG A 99 -2.78 -8.69 20.14
C ARG A 99 -3.73 -9.60 19.33
N GLY A 100 -4.88 -9.06 18.97
CA GLY A 100 -5.85 -9.77 18.14
C GLY A 100 -5.39 -9.90 16.69
N SER A 101 -5.90 -10.91 16.00
CA SER A 101 -5.56 -11.15 14.59
C SER A 101 -6.20 -10.12 13.66
N ASN A 102 -5.54 -9.84 12.54
CA ASN A 102 -6.11 -9.04 11.48
C ASN A 102 -7.26 -9.80 10.81
N LEU A 103 -8.24 -9.04 10.32
CA LEU A 103 -9.37 -9.58 9.58
C LEU A 103 -9.32 -9.08 8.15
N ARG A 104 -9.56 -9.96 7.17
CA ARG A 104 -9.61 -9.56 5.76
C ARG A 104 -11.03 -9.67 5.23
N VAL A 105 -11.53 -8.61 4.60
CA VAL A 105 -12.85 -8.57 3.98
C VAL A 105 -12.70 -8.13 2.53
N LYS A 106 -13.43 -8.76 1.62
CA LYS A 106 -13.56 -8.32 0.23
C LYS A 106 -14.70 -7.32 0.12
N LEU A 107 -14.44 -6.18 -0.49
CA LEU A 107 -15.44 -5.16 -0.71
C LEU A 107 -15.61 -4.91 -2.21
N LYS A 108 -16.79 -5.28 -2.70
CA LYS A 108 -17.16 -5.08 -4.09
C LYS A 108 -17.54 -3.63 -4.36
N LEU A 109 -16.99 -3.06 -5.42
CA LEU A 109 -17.27 -1.69 -5.86
C LEU A 109 -17.64 -1.64 -7.34
N ASN A 110 -18.63 -0.80 -7.64
CA ASN A 110 -18.98 -0.50 -9.03
C ASN A 110 -18.13 0.66 -9.58
N PHE A 111 -18.17 0.89 -10.89
CA PHE A 111 -17.36 1.91 -11.54
C PHE A 111 -17.68 3.34 -11.05
N GLU A 112 -18.94 3.63 -10.74
CA GLU A 112 -19.37 4.92 -10.19
C GLU A 112 -18.74 5.22 -8.83
N GLU A 113 -18.77 4.24 -7.91
CA GLU A 113 -18.18 4.30 -6.58
C GLU A 113 -16.66 4.43 -6.66
N ILE A 114 -16.03 3.72 -7.59
CA ILE A 114 -14.58 3.83 -7.82
C ILE A 114 -14.23 5.23 -8.34
N ALA A 115 -15.02 5.79 -9.27
CA ALA A 115 -14.70 7.09 -9.86
C ALA A 115 -14.92 8.28 -8.93
N LYS A 116 -15.93 8.22 -8.04
CA LYS A 116 -16.25 9.33 -7.12
C LYS A 116 -15.69 9.13 -5.71
N GLY A 117 -15.29 7.91 -5.36
CA GLY A 117 -15.12 7.50 -3.96
C GLY A 117 -16.46 7.19 -3.32
N ALA A 118 -16.44 6.37 -2.27
CA ALA A 118 -17.66 5.94 -1.58
C ALA A 118 -17.40 5.72 -0.09
N SER A 119 -18.40 5.99 0.74
CA SER A 119 -18.42 5.58 2.14
C SER A 119 -19.38 4.40 2.29
N LYS A 120 -18.86 3.22 2.65
CA LYS A 120 -19.66 2.00 2.82
C LYS A 120 -19.65 1.55 4.28
N THR A 121 -20.83 1.26 4.81
CA THR A 121 -20.98 0.62 6.12
C THR A 121 -21.11 -0.88 5.95
N ILE A 122 -20.17 -1.65 6.49
CA ILE A 122 -20.23 -3.12 6.48
C ILE A 122 -20.43 -3.67 7.87
N LYS A 123 -21.21 -4.76 7.98
CA LYS A 123 -21.34 -5.53 9.21
C LYS A 123 -20.32 -6.65 9.20
N VAL A 124 -19.45 -6.65 10.18
CA VAL A 124 -18.32 -7.58 10.27
C VAL A 124 -18.50 -8.47 11.50
N LYS A 125 -18.55 -9.79 11.26
CA LYS A 125 -18.54 -10.79 12.33
C LYS A 125 -17.11 -11.02 12.78
N LYS A 126 -16.82 -10.74 14.05
CA LYS A 126 -15.47 -10.84 14.61
C LYS A 126 -15.47 -11.04 16.12
N HIS A 127 -14.30 -11.29 16.69
CA HIS A 127 -14.14 -11.18 18.13
C HIS A 127 -14.18 -9.72 18.56
N ILE A 128 -15.13 -9.38 19.41
CA ILE A 128 -15.26 -8.06 20.06
C ILE A 128 -14.84 -8.16 21.52
N LYS A 129 -14.46 -7.02 22.09
CA LYS A 129 -14.12 -6.92 23.52
C LYS A 129 -15.34 -7.32 24.35
N CYS A 130 -15.16 -8.22 25.31
CA CYS A 130 -16.25 -8.64 26.19
C CYS A 130 -16.78 -7.44 26.98
N THR A 131 -18.07 -7.14 26.87
CA THR A 131 -18.72 -6.01 27.55
C THR A 131 -18.77 -6.20 29.07
N THR A 132 -18.98 -7.44 29.53
CA THR A 132 -19.07 -7.78 30.96
C THR A 132 -17.75 -7.55 31.70
N CYS A 133 -16.63 -8.05 31.18
CA CYS A 133 -15.32 -7.94 31.85
C CYS A 133 -14.41 -6.85 31.27
N GLN A 134 -14.89 -6.10 30.28
CA GLN A 134 -14.14 -5.07 29.55
C GLN A 134 -12.75 -5.54 29.10
N GLY A 135 -12.65 -6.77 28.57
CA GLY A 135 -11.38 -7.30 28.07
C GLY A 135 -10.52 -8.01 29.11
N SER A 136 -10.78 -7.87 30.42
CA SER A 136 -9.88 -8.41 31.45
C SER A 136 -9.89 -9.94 31.55
N GLY A 137 -10.96 -10.60 31.10
CA GLY A 137 -11.16 -12.04 31.27
C GLY A 137 -11.51 -12.46 32.71
N ALA A 138 -11.48 -11.53 33.67
CA ALA A 138 -11.87 -11.78 35.07
C ALA A 138 -13.36 -11.47 35.30
N LYS A 139 -13.96 -12.12 36.29
CA LYS A 139 -15.35 -11.85 36.69
C LYS A 139 -15.53 -10.38 37.09
N ASP A 140 -14.61 -9.88 37.91
CA ASP A 140 -14.59 -8.53 38.46
C ASP A 140 -13.14 -8.06 38.67
N LYS A 141 -12.93 -6.77 38.94
CA LYS A 141 -11.58 -6.20 39.21
C LYS A 141 -10.88 -6.88 40.39
N ASN A 142 -11.63 -7.28 41.42
CA ASN A 142 -11.09 -7.95 42.62
C ASN A 142 -10.66 -9.41 42.36
N SER A 143 -11.09 -9.97 41.23
CA SER A 143 -10.74 -11.32 40.81
C SER A 143 -9.43 -11.38 40.03
N VAL A 144 -8.69 -10.28 39.99
CA VAL A 144 -7.34 -10.18 39.43
C VAL A 144 -6.38 -9.94 40.58
N GLN A 145 -5.47 -10.90 40.80
CA GLN A 145 -4.43 -10.79 41.82
C GLN A 145 -3.06 -10.77 41.17
N THR A 146 -2.11 -10.08 41.82
CA THR A 146 -0.71 -10.12 41.41
C THR A 146 -0.19 -11.55 41.52
N CYS A 147 0.49 -12.03 40.49
CA CYS A 147 1.03 -13.39 40.48
C CYS A 147 2.05 -13.55 41.61
N THR A 148 1.78 -14.47 42.54
CA THR A 148 2.66 -14.75 43.69
C THR A 148 4.01 -15.34 43.27
N GLY A 149 4.04 -16.15 42.20
CA GLY A 149 5.26 -16.79 41.71
C GLY A 149 6.30 -15.83 41.11
N CYS A 150 5.89 -14.66 40.61
CA CYS A 150 6.81 -13.67 40.05
C CYS A 150 6.70 -12.28 40.72
N GLY A 151 5.84 -12.11 41.72
CA GLY A 151 5.56 -10.81 42.35
C GLY A 151 5.12 -9.73 41.36
N GLY A 152 4.38 -10.10 40.30
CA GLY A 152 3.95 -9.16 39.27
C GLY A 152 4.92 -8.91 38.12
N SER A 153 6.15 -9.44 38.19
CA SER A 153 7.17 -9.17 37.17
C SER A 153 6.99 -9.92 35.83
N GLY A 154 6.11 -10.95 35.80
CA GLY A 154 5.86 -11.81 34.64
C GLY A 154 7.01 -12.77 34.30
N GLN A 155 8.15 -12.67 34.99
CA GLN A 155 9.37 -13.42 34.70
C GLN A 155 9.95 -13.95 36.01
N VAL A 156 10.60 -15.11 35.98
CA VAL A 156 11.28 -15.70 37.13
C VAL A 156 12.75 -15.93 36.77
N ARG A 157 13.65 -15.53 37.66
CA ARG A 157 15.10 -15.75 37.51
C ARG A 157 15.42 -17.17 37.98
N LYS A 158 15.95 -18.00 37.10
CA LYS A 158 16.50 -19.32 37.44
C LYS A 158 18.01 -19.20 37.53
N VAL A 159 18.54 -19.43 38.72
CA VAL A 159 19.99 -19.51 38.93
C VAL A 159 20.38 -20.99 38.78
N GLN A 160 21.24 -21.30 37.83
CA GLN A 160 21.82 -22.63 37.65
C GLN A 160 23.32 -22.56 37.93
N ASN A 161 23.80 -23.42 38.83
CA ASN A 161 25.22 -23.54 39.12
C ASN A 161 25.87 -24.39 38.02
N THR A 162 26.82 -23.79 37.29
CA THR A 162 27.65 -24.47 36.30
C THR A 162 29.08 -24.56 36.80
N PHE A 163 29.91 -25.38 36.17
CA PHE A 163 31.33 -25.52 36.52
C PHE A 163 32.13 -24.20 36.35
N LEU A 164 31.58 -23.22 35.63
CA LEU A 164 32.15 -21.88 35.40
C LEU A 164 31.56 -20.80 36.32
N GLY A 165 30.67 -21.15 37.25
CA GLY A 165 30.00 -20.22 38.16
C GLY A 165 28.48 -20.24 38.06
N GLN A 166 27.83 -19.23 38.66
CA GLN A 166 26.38 -19.12 38.69
C GLN A 166 25.86 -18.45 37.42
N MET A 167 25.16 -19.20 36.57
CA MET A 167 24.48 -18.65 35.40
C MET A 167 23.04 -18.28 35.79
N GLN A 168 22.66 -17.02 35.64
CA GLN A 168 21.28 -16.57 35.85
C GLN A 168 20.56 -16.48 34.51
N THR A 169 19.52 -17.29 34.33
CA THR A 169 18.64 -17.22 33.15
C THR A 169 17.28 -16.66 33.56
N VAL A 170 16.74 -15.74 32.77
CA VAL A 170 15.40 -15.20 32.97
C VAL A 170 14.42 -16.02 32.13
N THR A 171 13.44 -16.63 32.78
CA THR A 171 12.40 -17.42 32.10
C THR A 171 11.03 -16.80 32.34
N THR A 172 10.08 -17.01 31.43
CA THR A 172 8.69 -16.58 31.61
C THR A 172 8.10 -17.27 32.84
N CYS A 173 7.36 -16.54 33.66
CA CYS A 173 6.76 -17.13 34.86
C CYS A 173 5.74 -18.21 34.46
N PRO A 174 5.89 -19.47 34.90
CA PRO A 174 4.97 -20.55 34.52
C PRO A 174 3.58 -20.40 35.15
N THR A 175 3.46 -19.63 36.25
CA THR A 175 2.20 -19.43 36.98
C THR A 175 1.28 -18.41 36.30
N CYS A 176 1.84 -17.40 35.63
CA CYS A 176 1.05 -16.36 34.94
C CYS A 176 1.34 -16.25 33.43
N ASN A 177 2.19 -17.13 32.88
CA ASN A 177 2.60 -17.13 31.48
C ASN A 177 3.08 -15.75 30.96
N GLY A 178 3.69 -14.94 31.81
CA GLY A 178 4.18 -13.60 31.44
C GLY A 178 3.23 -12.45 31.75
N GLU A 179 1.97 -12.70 32.14
CA GLU A 179 0.98 -11.64 32.39
C GLU A 179 1.24 -10.84 33.67
N GLY A 180 1.98 -11.40 34.63
CA GLY A 180 2.24 -10.78 35.94
C GLY A 180 1.03 -10.79 36.89
N THR A 181 -0.17 -11.07 36.40
CA THR A 181 -1.39 -11.25 37.19
C THR A 181 -2.00 -12.62 36.98
N THR A 182 -2.72 -13.11 37.98
CA THR A 182 -3.51 -14.35 37.93
C THR A 182 -4.98 -14.04 38.17
N VAL A 183 -5.85 -14.65 37.36
CA VAL A 183 -7.31 -14.49 37.50
C VAL A 183 -7.84 -15.58 38.42
N THR A 184 -8.35 -15.20 39.59
CA THR A 184 -8.91 -16.15 40.58
C THR A 184 -10.30 -16.62 40.18
N ALA A 185 -11.13 -15.73 39.64
CA ALA A 185 -12.45 -16.04 39.09
C ALA A 185 -12.58 -15.53 37.65
N LYS A 186 -12.77 -16.47 36.71
CA LYS A 186 -12.93 -16.17 35.29
C LYS A 186 -14.29 -15.52 35.03
N CYS A 187 -14.35 -14.63 34.04
CA CYS A 187 -15.61 -14.08 33.56
C CYS A 187 -16.50 -15.21 32.99
N THR A 188 -17.77 -15.22 33.35
CA THR A 188 -18.74 -16.23 32.89
C THR A 188 -19.09 -16.05 31.41
N ALA A 189 -19.21 -14.82 30.93
CA ALA A 189 -19.62 -14.50 29.56
C ALA A 189 -18.55 -14.90 28.52
N CYS A 190 -17.28 -14.60 28.78
CA CYS A 190 -16.17 -14.92 27.86
C CYS A 190 -15.28 -16.08 28.32
N LYS A 191 -15.68 -16.79 29.39
CA LYS A 191 -14.96 -17.94 29.97
C LYS A 191 -13.46 -17.72 30.24
N GLY A 192 -13.04 -16.48 30.48
CA GLY A 192 -11.63 -16.13 30.73
C GLY A 192 -10.84 -15.56 29.55
N GLU A 193 -11.40 -15.48 28.34
CA GLU A 193 -10.69 -15.01 27.14
C GLU A 193 -10.60 -13.48 27.03
N GLY A 194 -11.54 -12.75 27.62
CA GLY A 194 -11.65 -11.29 27.52
C GLY A 194 -12.35 -10.79 26.25
N ARG A 195 -12.76 -11.69 25.35
CA ARG A 195 -13.45 -11.37 24.10
C ARG A 195 -14.62 -12.31 23.85
N VAL A 196 -15.55 -11.89 23.03
CA VAL A 196 -16.72 -12.69 22.61
C VAL A 196 -16.92 -12.54 21.12
N TYR A 197 -17.50 -13.55 20.46
CA TYR A 197 -17.84 -13.44 19.05
C TYR A 197 -19.10 -12.59 18.89
N GLY A 198 -19.07 -11.61 17.99
CA GLY A 198 -20.18 -10.68 17.78
C GLY A 198 -20.08 -9.96 16.44
N GLU A 199 -21.01 -9.03 16.21
CA GLU A 199 -21.05 -8.19 15.02
C GLU A 199 -20.67 -6.75 15.36
N GLU A 200 -19.82 -6.13 14.55
CA GLU A 200 -19.53 -4.70 14.61
C GLU A 200 -19.83 -4.07 13.25
N THR A 201 -20.50 -2.91 13.24
CA THR A 201 -20.68 -2.14 12.02
C THR A 201 -19.50 -1.19 11.87
N VAL A 202 -18.77 -1.29 10.75
CA VAL A 202 -17.60 -0.47 10.46
C VAL A 202 -17.91 0.36 9.22
N THR A 203 -17.69 1.68 9.33
CA THR A 203 -17.77 2.60 8.19
C THR A 203 -16.40 2.67 7.55
N ILE A 204 -16.34 2.50 6.24
CA ILE A 204 -15.12 2.46 5.44
C ILE A 204 -15.22 3.57 4.40
N ASP A 205 -14.29 4.51 4.45
CA ASP A 205 -14.16 5.57 3.45
C ASP A 205 -13.16 5.12 2.38
N ILE A 206 -13.64 5.07 1.15
CA ILE A 206 -12.89 4.57 0.00
C ILE A 206 -12.53 5.76 -0.87
N PRO A 207 -11.23 6.03 -1.09
CA PRO A 207 -10.81 7.13 -1.94
C PRO A 207 -11.21 6.87 -3.40
N ALA A 208 -11.40 7.94 -4.16
CA ALA A 208 -11.62 7.84 -5.59
C ALA A 208 -10.38 7.26 -6.30
N GLY A 209 -10.62 6.51 -7.37
CA GLY A 209 -9.58 5.98 -8.24
C GLY A 209 -9.05 4.59 -7.85
N VAL A 210 -9.57 3.97 -6.78
CA VAL A 210 -9.11 2.64 -6.34
C VAL A 210 -9.17 1.60 -7.46
N GLN A 211 -8.27 0.63 -7.37
CA GLN A 211 -8.09 -0.43 -8.37
C GLN A 211 -8.35 -1.80 -7.75
N GLU A 212 -8.69 -2.75 -8.61
CA GLU A 212 -8.74 -4.17 -8.27
C GLU A 212 -7.49 -4.61 -7.50
N GLY A 213 -7.69 -5.34 -6.41
CA GLY A 213 -6.60 -5.89 -5.59
C GLY A 213 -5.95 -4.90 -4.62
N MET A 214 -6.32 -3.61 -4.64
CA MET A 214 -5.85 -2.66 -3.63
C MET A 214 -6.33 -3.04 -2.22
N GLN A 215 -5.45 -2.88 -1.23
CA GLN A 215 -5.75 -3.17 0.17
C GLN A 215 -5.77 -1.90 1.01
N LEU A 216 -6.91 -1.63 1.64
CA LEU A 216 -7.07 -0.55 2.61
C LEU A 216 -7.00 -1.14 4.03
N SER A 217 -6.19 -0.55 4.89
CA SER A 217 -6.07 -1.00 6.28
C SER A 217 -6.73 -0.02 7.24
N ILE A 218 -7.61 -0.54 8.09
CA ILE A 218 -8.30 0.23 9.12
C ILE A 218 -7.82 -0.26 10.48
N GLY A 219 -7.04 0.60 11.13
CA GLY A 219 -6.39 0.31 12.40
C GLY A 219 -7.38 -0.04 13.51
N GLY A 220 -7.09 -1.10 14.27
CA GLY A 220 -7.86 -1.46 15.47
C GLY A 220 -9.28 -2.00 15.21
N LYS A 221 -9.66 -2.20 13.94
CA LYS A 221 -10.97 -2.75 13.54
C LYS A 221 -10.96 -4.25 13.24
N GLY A 222 -9.83 -4.93 13.42
CA GLY A 222 -9.72 -6.40 13.37
C GLY A 222 -10.26 -7.07 14.64
N ASN A 223 -9.86 -8.32 14.88
CA ASN A 223 -10.29 -9.07 16.06
C ASN A 223 -9.77 -8.43 17.35
N ALA A 224 -10.57 -8.45 18.40
CA ALA A 224 -10.13 -8.04 19.74
C ALA A 224 -9.03 -8.99 20.25
N GLY A 225 -8.01 -8.41 20.89
CA GLY A 225 -6.97 -9.15 21.56
C GLY A 225 -7.50 -9.90 22.79
N GLU A 226 -6.80 -10.97 23.15
CA GLU A 226 -7.12 -11.74 24.35
C GLU A 226 -6.67 -10.97 25.59
N ARG A 227 -7.43 -11.08 26.69
CA ARG A 227 -7.05 -10.57 28.02
C ARG A 227 -6.57 -9.10 28.04
N GLY A 228 -7.21 -8.26 27.23
CA GLY A 228 -6.94 -6.83 27.15
C GLY A 228 -5.96 -6.44 26.05
N GLY A 229 -5.57 -7.40 25.21
CA GLY A 229 -4.70 -7.18 24.06
C GLY A 229 -5.28 -6.16 23.08
N SER A 230 -4.40 -5.40 22.43
CA SER A 230 -4.83 -4.47 21.39
C SER A 230 -5.54 -5.22 20.26
N PRO A 231 -6.57 -4.66 19.63
CA PRO A 231 -7.17 -5.28 18.45
C PRO A 231 -6.18 -5.41 17.29
N GLY A 232 -6.45 -6.36 16.40
CA GLY A 232 -5.86 -6.39 15.06
C GLY A 232 -6.46 -5.32 14.15
N ASP A 233 -6.07 -5.35 12.88
CA ASP A 233 -6.52 -4.40 11.86
C ASP A 233 -7.52 -5.06 10.90
N LEU A 234 -8.42 -4.25 10.32
CA LEU A 234 -9.31 -4.69 9.26
C LEU A 234 -8.68 -4.34 7.90
N ILE A 235 -8.35 -5.36 7.13
CA ILE A 235 -7.79 -5.26 5.79
C ILE A 235 -8.92 -5.44 4.79
N VAL A 236 -9.26 -4.37 4.09
CA VAL A 236 -10.30 -4.36 3.07
C VAL A 236 -9.63 -4.53 1.72
N LEU A 237 -9.90 -5.66 1.06
CA LEU A 237 -9.48 -5.91 -0.30
C LEU A 237 -10.56 -5.40 -1.26
N ILE A 238 -10.19 -4.46 -2.12
CA ILE A 238 -11.10 -3.93 -3.14
C ILE A 238 -11.23 -4.94 -4.28
N GLU A 239 -12.49 -5.23 -4.63
CA GLU A 239 -12.87 -6.08 -5.75
C GLU A 239 -13.79 -5.24 -6.67
N GLU A 240 -13.42 -5.09 -7.92
CA GLU A 240 -14.09 -4.33 -8.96
C GLU A 240 -15.18 -5.20 -9.59
N GLU A 241 -16.41 -4.68 -9.59
CA GLU A 241 -17.52 -5.34 -10.27
C GLU A 241 -17.43 -5.06 -11.77
N PRO A 242 -17.45 -6.12 -12.62
CA PRO A 242 -17.46 -5.95 -14.06
C PRO A 242 -18.66 -5.12 -14.52
N HIS A 243 -18.41 -4.06 -15.30
CA HIS A 243 -19.47 -3.26 -15.88
C HIS A 243 -20.00 -3.91 -17.17
N ALA A 244 -21.31 -3.88 -17.40
CA ALA A 244 -21.94 -4.59 -18.53
C ALA A 244 -21.51 -4.07 -19.91
N GLN A 245 -21.13 -2.80 -19.99
CA GLN A 245 -20.82 -2.11 -21.25
C GLN A 245 -19.41 -1.51 -21.28
N LEU A 246 -18.77 -1.32 -20.12
CA LEU A 246 -17.55 -0.53 -20.01
C LEU A 246 -16.42 -1.45 -19.58
N HIS A 247 -15.27 -1.31 -20.22
CA HIS A 247 -14.07 -2.08 -19.92
C HIS A 247 -13.01 -1.15 -19.36
N ARG A 248 -12.52 -1.42 -18.16
CA ARG A 248 -11.45 -0.62 -17.55
C ARG A 248 -10.10 -1.05 -18.11
N ASP A 249 -9.29 -0.07 -18.50
CA ASP A 249 -7.88 -0.24 -18.88
C ASP A 249 -7.03 0.80 -18.12
N GLY A 250 -6.55 0.41 -16.94
CA GLY A 250 -5.83 1.29 -16.03
C GLY A 250 -6.70 2.48 -15.56
N LEU A 251 -6.32 3.69 -15.99
CA LEU A 251 -7.09 4.92 -15.75
C LEU A 251 -8.14 5.17 -16.83
N ASN A 252 -7.99 4.54 -18.00
CA ASN A 252 -8.91 4.73 -19.12
C ASN A 252 -10.07 3.75 -19.02
N VAL A 253 -11.14 4.06 -19.75
CA VAL A 253 -12.28 3.17 -19.92
C VAL A 253 -12.60 3.03 -21.40
N ALA A 254 -12.74 1.80 -21.87
CA ALA A 254 -13.10 1.48 -23.24
C ALA A 254 -14.61 1.18 -23.32
N TYR A 255 -15.21 1.62 -24.42
CA TYR A 255 -16.60 1.34 -24.79
C TYR A 255 -16.67 0.98 -26.28
N ASP A 256 -17.30 -0.16 -26.58
CA ASP A 256 -17.59 -0.57 -27.94
C ASP A 256 -18.91 0.04 -28.40
N LEU A 257 -18.82 1.02 -29.30
CA LEU A 257 -19.98 1.63 -29.91
C LEU A 257 -20.31 0.95 -31.24
N HIS A 258 -21.43 0.24 -31.26
CA HIS A 258 -21.98 -0.31 -32.50
C HIS A 258 -22.86 0.72 -33.20
N ILE A 259 -22.54 1.03 -34.46
CA ILE A 259 -23.35 1.90 -35.33
C ILE A 259 -23.76 1.17 -36.61
N SER A 260 -24.87 1.57 -37.20
CA SER A 260 -25.30 1.04 -38.49
C SER A 260 -24.40 1.53 -39.63
N PHE A 261 -24.34 0.80 -40.74
CA PHE A 261 -23.61 1.24 -41.92
C PHE A 261 -24.10 2.61 -42.45
N PRO A 262 -25.41 2.88 -42.58
CA PRO A 262 -25.89 4.21 -42.96
C PRO A 262 -25.43 5.33 -42.02
N ASP A 263 -25.45 5.09 -40.71
CA ASP A 263 -24.98 6.07 -39.71
C ASP A 263 -23.48 6.38 -39.86
N ALA A 264 -22.68 5.37 -40.19
CA ALA A 264 -21.25 5.55 -40.45
C ALA A 264 -21.00 6.39 -41.72
N VAL A 265 -21.84 6.20 -42.76
CA VAL A 265 -21.74 6.93 -44.03
C VAL A 265 -22.18 8.39 -43.87
N PHE A 266 -23.36 8.64 -43.31
CA PHE A 266 -23.91 9.99 -43.19
C PHE A 266 -23.37 10.78 -42.00
N GLY A 267 -22.82 10.08 -41.01
CA GLY A 267 -22.52 10.64 -39.71
C GLY A 267 -23.78 10.74 -38.85
N THR A 268 -23.60 10.67 -37.54
CA THR A 268 -24.73 10.66 -36.60
C THR A 268 -24.31 11.28 -35.26
N GLN A 269 -25.28 11.54 -34.39
CA GLN A 269 -25.04 11.91 -33.00
C GLN A 269 -25.61 10.81 -32.10
N VAL A 270 -24.73 10.19 -31.30
CA VAL A 270 -25.12 9.08 -30.44
C VAL A 270 -24.83 9.44 -28.98
N GLU A 271 -25.73 9.01 -28.09
CA GLU A 271 -25.48 9.03 -26.65
C GLU A 271 -24.72 7.76 -26.24
N VAL A 272 -23.56 7.95 -25.62
CA VAL A 272 -22.72 6.86 -25.11
C VAL A 272 -22.76 6.82 -23.58
N PRO A 273 -22.77 5.63 -22.98
CA PRO A 273 -22.61 5.48 -21.53
C PRO A 273 -21.21 5.94 -21.11
N THR A 274 -21.13 6.60 -19.98
CA THR A 274 -19.89 7.04 -19.33
C THR A 274 -19.92 6.57 -17.87
N ILE A 275 -18.79 6.60 -17.17
CA ILE A 275 -18.73 6.15 -15.77
C ILE A 275 -19.70 6.93 -14.88
N ASP A 276 -19.94 8.21 -15.15
CA ASP A 276 -20.73 9.12 -14.33
C ASP A 276 -22.11 9.48 -14.92
N GLY A 277 -22.53 8.85 -16.02
CA GLY A 277 -23.79 9.14 -16.71
C GLY A 277 -23.74 8.86 -18.21
N ARG A 278 -24.23 9.79 -19.03
CA ARG A 278 -24.20 9.69 -20.51
C ARG A 278 -23.55 10.93 -21.12
N ALA A 279 -22.88 10.74 -22.26
CA ALA A 279 -22.33 11.83 -23.07
C ALA A 279 -22.82 11.74 -24.52
N LYS A 280 -23.08 12.88 -25.15
CA LYS A 280 -23.39 12.95 -26.58
C LYS A 280 -22.09 13.08 -27.36
N ILE A 281 -21.91 12.23 -28.37
CA ILE A 281 -20.76 12.30 -29.27
C ILE A 281 -21.23 12.47 -30.71
N LYS A 282 -20.48 13.23 -31.49
CA LYS A 282 -20.71 13.41 -32.92
C LYS A 282 -19.79 12.47 -33.68
N ILE A 283 -20.38 11.55 -34.43
CA ILE A 283 -19.68 10.67 -35.36
C ILE A 283 -19.67 11.37 -36.73
N PRO A 284 -18.50 11.72 -37.27
CA PRO A 284 -18.40 12.33 -38.60
C PRO A 284 -18.78 11.34 -39.70
N ALA A 285 -19.27 11.87 -40.81
CA ALA A 285 -19.54 11.10 -42.03
C ALA A 285 -18.27 10.39 -42.52
N GLY A 286 -18.44 9.17 -43.06
CA GLY A 286 -17.34 8.34 -43.54
C GLY A 286 -16.46 7.75 -42.43
N THR A 287 -17.00 7.60 -41.21
CA THR A 287 -16.26 6.97 -40.11
C THR A 287 -16.00 5.50 -40.40
N GLN A 288 -14.74 5.10 -40.40
CA GLN A 288 -14.32 3.71 -40.58
C GLN A 288 -14.50 2.90 -39.30
N SER A 289 -14.76 1.60 -39.46
CA SER A 289 -14.78 0.65 -38.35
C SER A 289 -13.40 0.54 -37.68
N GLY A 290 -13.36 0.35 -36.37
CA GLY A 290 -12.15 0.33 -35.55
C GLY A 290 -11.59 1.73 -35.21
N LYS A 291 -12.19 2.81 -35.71
CA LYS A 291 -11.77 4.17 -35.33
C LYS A 291 -12.07 4.43 -33.85
N ILE A 292 -11.09 4.97 -33.13
CA ILE A 292 -11.22 5.28 -31.70
C ILE A 292 -11.46 6.77 -31.51
N PHE A 293 -12.56 7.12 -30.85
CA PHE A 293 -12.83 8.47 -30.37
C PHE A 293 -12.44 8.59 -28.90
N ARG A 294 -11.78 9.69 -28.54
CA ARG A 294 -11.31 9.92 -27.17
C ARG A 294 -12.10 11.04 -26.51
N LEU A 295 -12.79 10.71 -25.43
CA LEU A 295 -13.43 11.67 -24.53
C LEU A 295 -12.48 11.98 -23.37
N LYS A 296 -11.87 13.17 -23.42
CA LYS A 296 -10.86 13.60 -22.45
C LYS A 296 -11.47 13.76 -21.05
N GLY A 297 -10.80 13.23 -20.03
CA GLY A 297 -11.20 13.38 -18.61
C GLY A 297 -12.46 12.62 -18.22
N LYS A 298 -12.88 11.65 -19.03
CA LYS A 298 -14.05 10.78 -18.79
C LYS A 298 -13.70 9.36 -18.31
N GLY A 299 -12.43 9.10 -17.98
CA GLY A 299 -11.98 7.87 -17.32
C GLY A 299 -11.94 8.00 -15.79
N PHE A 300 -11.17 7.11 -15.15
CA PHE A 300 -10.97 7.06 -13.70
C PHE A 300 -9.92 8.07 -13.23
N PRO A 301 -10.10 8.67 -12.03
CA PRO A 301 -9.05 9.45 -11.40
C PRO A 301 -7.93 8.55 -10.89
N GLN A 302 -6.72 9.09 -10.80
CA GLN A 302 -5.59 8.44 -10.14
C GLN A 302 -5.76 8.52 -8.62
N VAL A 303 -5.43 7.45 -7.90
CA VAL A 303 -5.40 7.46 -6.44
C VAL A 303 -4.34 8.45 -5.96
N ASN A 304 -4.72 9.39 -5.10
CA ASN A 304 -3.84 10.42 -4.55
C ASN A 304 -3.14 11.29 -5.63
N GLY A 305 -3.73 11.42 -6.81
CA GLY A 305 -3.23 12.23 -7.92
C GLY A 305 -4.28 13.19 -8.47
N TYR A 306 -3.84 14.14 -9.29
CA TYR A 306 -4.73 15.04 -10.01
C TYR A 306 -5.08 14.53 -11.41
N GLU A 307 -4.37 13.52 -11.90
CA GLU A 307 -4.60 12.97 -13.23
C GLU A 307 -5.91 12.18 -13.28
N LYS A 308 -6.57 12.28 -14.43
CA LYS A 308 -7.78 11.54 -14.75
C LYS A 308 -7.62 10.94 -16.14
N GLY A 309 -7.94 9.66 -16.26
CA GLY A 309 -7.91 9.00 -17.55
C GLY A 309 -9.03 9.48 -18.48
N ASP A 310 -9.03 8.88 -19.66
CA ASP A 310 -9.95 9.19 -20.74
C ASP A 310 -10.90 8.03 -21.01
N GLN A 311 -12.03 8.33 -21.65
CA GLN A 311 -12.88 7.29 -22.21
C GLN A 311 -12.58 7.12 -23.70
N LEU A 312 -12.23 5.90 -24.08
CA LEU A 312 -11.96 5.47 -25.45
C LEU A 312 -13.20 4.78 -26.00
N ILE A 313 -13.66 5.24 -27.15
CA ILE A 313 -14.86 4.72 -27.81
C ILE A 313 -14.43 4.14 -29.14
N GLN A 314 -14.44 2.81 -29.22
CA GLN A 314 -14.15 2.11 -30.46
C GLN A 314 -15.44 1.96 -31.25
N VAL A 315 -15.45 2.50 -32.47
CA VAL A 315 -16.61 2.39 -33.37
C VAL A 315 -16.53 1.08 -34.13
N ASN A 316 -17.57 0.26 -34.02
CA ASN A 316 -17.72 -0.99 -34.73
C ASN A 316 -18.95 -0.89 -35.65
N ILE A 317 -18.76 -1.00 -36.96
CA ILE A 317 -19.88 -1.00 -37.90
C ILE A 317 -20.61 -2.35 -37.80
N TRP A 318 -21.89 -2.32 -37.46
CA TRP A 318 -22.71 -3.51 -37.33
C TRP A 318 -23.16 -4.01 -38.71
N THR A 319 -22.81 -5.25 -39.03
CA THR A 319 -23.25 -5.93 -40.25
C THR A 319 -24.41 -6.87 -39.91
N PRO A 320 -25.61 -6.68 -40.50
CA PRO A 320 -26.74 -7.56 -40.24
C PRO A 320 -26.47 -8.99 -40.76
N GLN A 321 -26.87 -10.00 -40.00
CA GLN A 321 -26.70 -11.42 -40.38
C GLN A 321 -27.82 -11.93 -41.31
N HIS A 322 -28.97 -11.27 -41.28
CA HIS A 322 -30.13 -11.61 -42.10
C HIS A 322 -30.68 -10.32 -42.72
N VAL A 323 -31.02 -10.40 -44.00
CA VAL A 323 -31.61 -9.32 -44.78
C VAL A 323 -32.82 -9.85 -45.53
N SER A 324 -33.87 -9.05 -45.61
CA SER A 324 -35.06 -9.29 -46.42
C SER A 324 -34.73 -9.23 -47.92
N SER A 325 -35.66 -9.70 -48.77
CA SER A 325 -35.51 -9.60 -50.23
C SER A 325 -35.36 -8.14 -50.69
N GLU A 326 -36.13 -7.22 -50.11
CA GLU A 326 -36.07 -5.79 -50.45
C GLU A 326 -34.72 -5.17 -50.08
N GLU A 327 -34.20 -5.48 -48.89
CA GLU A 327 -32.88 -5.00 -48.44
C GLU A 327 -31.75 -5.56 -49.29
N LYS A 328 -31.85 -6.83 -49.71
CA LYS A 328 -30.87 -7.46 -50.59
C LYS A 328 -30.79 -6.74 -51.95
N ASP A 329 -31.93 -6.44 -52.56
CA ASP A 329 -31.98 -5.73 -53.84
C ASP A 329 -31.33 -4.33 -53.76
N ILE A 330 -31.47 -3.65 -52.62
CA ILE A 330 -30.83 -2.35 -52.37
C ILE A 330 -29.31 -2.52 -52.25
N LEU A 331 -28.85 -3.52 -51.49
CA LEU A 331 -27.42 -3.79 -51.30
C LEU A 331 -26.73 -4.19 -52.62
N GLU A 332 -27.39 -4.96 -53.49
CA GLU A 332 -26.86 -5.31 -54.82
C GLU A 332 -26.69 -4.09 -55.71
N LYS A 333 -27.63 -3.13 -55.68
CA LYS A 333 -27.50 -1.84 -56.39
C LYS A 333 -26.35 -1.00 -55.83
N MET A 334 -26.12 -1.04 -54.53
CA MET A 334 -25.00 -0.33 -53.88
C MET A 334 -23.65 -0.95 -54.25
N GLN A 335 -23.58 -2.28 -54.36
CA GLN A 335 -22.36 -3.00 -54.72
C GLN A 335 -21.79 -2.59 -56.09
N GLY A 336 -22.65 -2.25 -57.06
CA GLY A 336 -22.23 -1.78 -58.38
C GLY A 336 -21.70 -0.34 -58.44
N SER A 337 -21.72 0.39 -57.31
CA SER A 337 -21.31 1.79 -57.26
C SER A 337 -19.80 1.94 -56.94
N PRO A 338 -19.07 2.86 -57.61
CA PRO A 338 -17.61 2.99 -57.48
C PRO A 338 -17.12 3.43 -56.08
N ASN A 339 -18.02 3.95 -55.24
CA ASN A 339 -17.72 4.37 -53.87
C ASN A 339 -17.76 3.23 -52.85
N PHE A 340 -18.31 2.07 -53.22
CA PHE A 340 -18.42 0.89 -52.36
C PHE A 340 -17.30 -0.12 -52.62
N GLU A 341 -16.44 0.14 -53.60
CA GLU A 341 -15.20 -0.58 -53.80
C GLU A 341 -14.18 -0.17 -52.72
N PRO A 342 -13.73 -1.09 -51.84
CA PRO A 342 -12.77 -0.77 -50.80
C PRO A 342 -11.41 -0.41 -51.43
N LYS A 343 -10.97 0.82 -51.22
CA LYS A 343 -9.67 1.35 -51.65
C LYS A 343 -8.84 1.72 -50.42
N PRO A 344 -8.25 0.74 -49.71
CA PRO A 344 -7.44 1.03 -48.53
C PRO A 344 -6.26 1.91 -48.95
N GLU A 345 -6.19 3.13 -48.40
CA GLU A 345 -5.07 4.03 -48.67
C GLU A 345 -3.80 3.51 -47.98
N LYS A 346 -2.63 3.69 -48.62
CA LYS A 346 -1.31 3.24 -48.11
C LYS A 346 -0.92 3.83 -46.73
N ASN A 347 -1.65 4.83 -46.23
CA ASN A 347 -1.41 5.46 -44.94
C ASN A 347 -2.06 4.72 -43.76
N GLU A 348 -2.95 3.76 -44.00
CA GLU A 348 -3.50 2.91 -42.96
C GLU A 348 -2.59 1.69 -42.78
N LYS A 349 -1.85 1.64 -41.66
CA LYS A 349 -1.03 0.46 -41.31
C LYS A 349 -1.90 -0.80 -41.42
N SER A 350 -1.43 -1.80 -42.17
CA SER A 350 -2.15 -3.05 -42.33
C SER A 350 -2.36 -3.70 -40.96
N PHE A 351 -3.42 -4.49 -40.81
CA PHE A 351 -3.67 -5.28 -39.61
C PHE A 351 -2.40 -6.05 -39.18
N PHE A 352 -1.68 -6.62 -40.15
CA PHE A 352 -0.42 -7.32 -39.92
C PHE A 352 0.71 -6.42 -39.42
N ASP A 353 0.79 -5.17 -39.87
CA ASP A 353 1.81 -4.22 -39.42
C ASP A 353 1.56 -3.82 -37.96
N LYS A 354 0.29 -3.61 -37.59
CA LYS A 354 -0.11 -3.31 -36.21
C LYS A 354 0.20 -4.47 -35.26
N VAL A 355 -0.08 -5.71 -35.69
CA VAL A 355 0.22 -6.92 -34.92
C VAL A 355 1.74 -7.09 -34.75
N ARG A 356 2.52 -6.89 -35.81
CA ARG A 356 3.98 -7.01 -35.75
C ARG A 356 4.63 -6.00 -34.80
N GLU A 357 4.07 -4.80 -34.69
CA GLU A 357 4.51 -3.79 -33.71
C GLU A 357 4.14 -4.12 -32.25
N MET A 358 3.09 -4.92 -32.01
CA MET A 358 2.73 -5.34 -30.65
C MET A 358 3.58 -6.51 -30.12
N PHE A 359 4.24 -7.25 -31.01
CA PHE A 359 5.08 -8.41 -30.66
C PHE A 359 6.60 -8.16 -30.77
N ASN A 360 7.00 -6.94 -31.15
CA ASN A 360 8.39 -6.47 -31.15
C ASN A 360 8.63 -5.49 -29.99
#